data_AF-A0A1V1WT74-F1
#
_entry.id   AF-A0A1V1WT74-F1
#
_cell.length_a   1.000
_cell.length_b   1.000
_cell.length_c   1.000
_cell.angle_alpha   90.00
_cell.angle_beta   90.00
_cell.angle_gamma   90.00
#
_symmetry.space_group_name_H-M   'P 1'
#
loop_
_entity.id
_entity.type
_entity.pdbx_description
1 polymer ?
#
loop_
_entity_poly.entity_id
_entity_poly.type
_entity_poly.pdbx_seq_one_letter_code
_entity_poly.pdbx_strand_id
1 'polypeptide(L)' 'MSPDHEKELQKIIGDLECPKDFKCYKSGFEVLCRAKDIGIESYLECLEEDARECTFSFAFGEARFCKCPLRVYISKKLGR' A
#
# COMPACT_ATOMS: atom_id res chain seq x y z
N MET A 1 2.22 -9.65 14.93
CA MET A 1 1.08 -9.67 13.98
C MET A 1 0.27 -10.91 14.25
N SER A 2 -1.07 -10.86 14.18
CA SER A 2 -1.90 -12.05 14.40
C SER A 2 -1.84 -13.01 13.19
N PRO A 3 -2.13 -14.31 13.37
CA PRO A 3 -2.23 -15.26 12.25
C PRO A 3 -3.24 -14.84 11.16
N ASP A 4 -4.32 -14.17 11.55
CA ASP A 4 -5.36 -13.71 10.61
C ASP A 4 -4.83 -12.61 9.67
N HIS A 5 -4.03 -11.68 10.21
CA HIS A 5 -3.39 -10.65 9.40
C HIS A 5 -2.33 -11.23 8.45
N GLU A 6 -1.55 -12.20 8.91
CA GLU A 6 -0.57 -12.90 8.06
C GLU A 6 -1.27 -13.57 6.88
N LYS A 7 -2.34 -14.33 7.13
CA LYS A 7 -3.10 -15.03 6.09
C LYS A 7 -3.68 -14.07 5.05
N GLU A 8 -4.21 -12.94 5.50
CA GLU A 8 -4.78 -11.94 4.59
C GLU A 8 -3.70 -11.25 3.74
N LEU A 9 -2.55 -10.93 4.34
CA LEU A 9 -1.41 -10.38 3.60
C LEU A 9 -0.91 -11.36 2.52
N GLN A 10 -0.78 -12.65 2.85
CA GLN A 10 -0.38 -13.68 1.89
C GLN A 10 -1.36 -13.79 0.71
N LYS A 11 -2.67 -13.73 1.00
CA LYS A 11 -3.71 -13.71 -0.03
C LYS A 11 -3.55 -12.49 -0.95
N ILE A 12 -3.42 -11.30 -0.37
CA ILE A 12 -3.22 -10.06 -1.12
C ILE A 12 -1.96 -10.15 -1.99
N ILE A 13 -0.85 -10.64 -1.45
CA ILE A 13 0.42 -10.77 -2.19
C ILE A 13 0.31 -11.77 -3.34
N GLY A 14 -0.38 -12.90 -3.13
CA GLY A 14 -0.58 -13.93 -4.15
C GLY A 14 -1.40 -13.45 -5.36
N ASP A 15 -2.28 -12.48 -5.17
CA ASP A 15 -3.17 -11.94 -6.21
C ASP A 15 -2.61 -10.68 -6.92
N LEU A 16 -1.40 -10.23 -6.55
CA LEU A 16 -0.82 -8.98 -7.05
C LEU A 16 0.48 -9.21 -7.82
N GLU A 17 0.69 -8.39 -8.84
CA GLU A 17 2.01 -8.17 -9.42
C GLU A 17 2.53 -6.81 -8.94
N CYS A 18 3.59 -6.82 -8.12
CA CYS A 18 4.17 -5.61 -7.56
C CYS A 18 5.50 -5.26 -8.27
N PRO A 19 5.61 -4.12 -8.98
CA PRO A 19 6.86 -3.72 -9.61
C PRO A 19 7.97 -3.38 -8.61
N LYS A 20 7.61 -3.18 -7.33
CA LYS A 20 8.54 -2.89 -6.23
C LYS A 20 8.87 -4.15 -5.42
N ASP A 21 8.63 -5.34 -5.97
CA ASP A 21 8.92 -6.66 -5.38
C ASP A 21 8.43 -6.80 -3.92
N PHE A 22 7.24 -6.25 -3.65
CA PHE A 22 6.64 -6.25 -2.31
C PHE A 22 7.57 -5.73 -1.20
N LYS A 23 8.48 -4.78 -1.50
CA LYS A 23 9.47 -4.27 -0.54
C LYS A 23 8.89 -3.87 0.81
N CYS A 24 7.66 -3.33 0.81
CA CYS A 24 6.96 -2.92 2.04
C CYS A 24 6.62 -4.07 2.98
N TYR A 25 6.34 -5.27 2.45
CA TYR A 25 6.09 -6.45 3.24
C TYR A 25 7.40 -7.19 3.56
N LYS A 26 8.29 -7.37 2.57
CA LYS A 26 9.57 -8.07 2.76
C LYS A 26 10.50 -7.40 3.76
N SER A 27 10.40 -6.07 3.90
CA SER A 27 11.16 -5.32 4.91
C SER A 27 10.55 -5.43 6.32
N GLY A 28 9.52 -6.24 6.55
CA GLY A 28 8.80 -6.27 7.83
C GLY A 28 8.09 -4.95 8.15
N PHE A 29 7.61 -4.23 7.14
CA PHE A 29 6.99 -2.89 7.25
C PHE A 29 7.94 -1.74 7.61
N GLU A 30 9.27 -1.94 7.56
CA GLU A 30 10.25 -0.86 7.77
C GLU A 30 10.41 0.09 6.55
N VAL A 31 10.14 -0.40 5.34
CA VAL A 31 10.31 0.35 4.08
C VAL A 31 8.96 0.54 3.41
N LEU A 32 8.20 1.52 3.90
CA LEU A 32 6.88 1.86 3.38
C LEU A 32 6.95 3.05 2.43
N CYS A 33 6.19 2.99 1.33
CA CYS A 33 5.98 4.19 0.53
C CYS A 33 5.25 5.24 1.39
N ARG A 34 5.74 6.49 1.33
CA ARG A 34 5.13 7.65 1.99
C ARG A 34 3.70 7.80 1.49
N ALA A 35 2.78 7.70 2.43
CA ALA A 35 1.36 7.83 2.16
C ALA A 35 0.68 8.45 3.37
N LYS A 36 -0.42 9.16 3.11
CA LYS A 36 -1.26 9.77 4.13
C LYS A 36 -2.64 9.15 4.09
N ASP A 37 -3.14 8.82 5.28
CA ASP A 37 -4.54 8.45 5.44
C ASP A 37 -5.43 9.69 5.26
N ILE A 38 -6.40 9.60 4.36
CA ILE A 38 -7.37 10.65 4.00
C ILE A 38 -8.79 10.36 4.52
N GLY A 39 -8.96 9.37 5.40
CA GLY A 39 -10.25 8.96 5.96
C GLY A 39 -11.11 8.07 5.05
N ILE A 40 -10.66 7.78 3.82
CA ILE A 40 -11.36 6.89 2.88
C ILE A 40 -10.85 5.47 3.04
N GLU A 41 -11.73 4.48 3.09
CA GLU A 41 -11.35 3.08 3.37
C GLU A 41 -10.41 2.47 2.32
N SER A 42 -10.65 2.77 1.05
CA SER A 42 -10.01 2.07 -0.08
C SER A 42 -8.76 2.75 -0.64
N TYR A 43 -8.42 3.96 -0.17
CA TYR A 43 -7.36 4.77 -0.76
C TYR A 43 -6.49 5.45 0.28
N LEU A 44 -5.25 5.70 -0.10
CA LEU A 44 -4.32 6.58 0.59
C LEU A 44 -3.92 7.71 -0.36
N GLU A 45 -3.59 8.88 0.15
CA GLU A 45 -2.85 9.88 -0.62
C GLU A 45 -1.39 9.43 -0.70
N CYS A 46 -0.84 9.33 -1.92
CA CYS A 46 0.53 8.90 -2.17
C CYS A 46 1.44 10.14 -2.22
N LEU A 47 2.48 10.14 -1.39
CA LEU A 47 3.42 11.24 -1.25
C LEU A 47 4.80 10.93 -1.86
N GLU A 48 4.90 9.85 -2.63
CA GLU A 48 6.13 9.51 -3.33
C GLU A 48 6.31 10.32 -4.60
N GLU A 49 7.53 10.80 -4.83
CA GLU A 49 7.90 11.52 -6.06
C GLU A 49 7.84 10.58 -7.27
N ASP A 50 8.24 9.32 -7.06
CA ASP A 50 8.22 8.24 -8.06
C ASP A 50 6.81 7.64 -8.27
N ALA A 51 5.76 8.22 -7.68
CA ALA A 51 4.43 7.60 -7.67
C ALA A 51 3.94 7.23 -9.08
N ARG A 52 4.36 7.96 -10.12
CA ARG A 52 3.99 7.70 -11.53
C ARG A 52 4.37 6.31 -12.03
N GLU A 53 5.40 5.71 -11.44
CA GLU A 53 5.91 4.40 -11.84
C GLU A 53 5.14 3.25 -11.18
N CYS A 54 4.30 3.55 -10.18
CA CYS A 54 3.46 2.56 -9.53
C CYS A 54 2.12 2.42 -10.27
N THR A 55 1.82 1.20 -10.73
CA THR A 55 0.55 0.84 -11.40
C THR A 55 -0.68 1.00 -10.51
N PHE A 56 -0.49 1.02 -9.19
CA PHE A 56 -1.53 1.28 -8.21
C PHE A 56 -1.69 2.77 -7.89
N SER A 57 -0.87 3.65 -8.48
CA SER A 57 -1.06 5.09 -8.35
C SER A 57 -2.06 5.61 -9.38
N PHE A 58 -2.78 6.66 -9.03
CA PHE A 58 -3.56 7.44 -9.98
C PHE A 58 -3.61 8.90 -9.55
N ALA A 59 -3.81 9.80 -10.50
CA ALA A 59 -3.95 11.23 -10.24
C ALA A 59 -5.43 11.60 -10.17
N PHE A 60 -5.78 12.49 -9.24
CA PHE A 60 -7.10 13.12 -9.17
C PHE A 60 -6.95 14.54 -8.63
N GLY A 61 -7.32 15.53 -9.46
CA GLY A 61 -6.96 16.93 -9.20
C GLY A 61 -5.45 17.11 -9.12
N GLU A 62 -4.99 17.83 -8.11
CA GLU A 62 -3.56 18.09 -7.84
C GLU A 62 -2.89 16.98 -7.01
N ALA A 63 -3.66 16.02 -6.49
CA ALA A 63 -3.18 14.97 -5.61
C ALA A 63 -2.96 13.65 -6.36
N ARG A 64 -2.10 12.80 -5.78
CA ARG A 64 -1.92 11.41 -6.19
C ARG A 64 -2.46 10.49 -5.11
N PHE A 65 -3.13 9.43 -5.55
CA PHE A 65 -3.72 8.44 -4.67
C PHE A 65 -3.13 7.06 -4.96
N CYS A 66 -3.11 6.23 -3.93
CA CYS A 66 -2.66 4.86 -3.96
C CYS A 66 -3.85 3.94 -3.66
N LYS A 67 -4.12 3.01 -4.58
CA LYS A 67 -5.09 1.92 -4.43
C LYS A 67 -4.42 0.55 -4.25
N CYS A 68 -3.13 0.51 -3.88
CA CYS A 68 -2.41 -0.74 -3.69
C CYS A 68 -3.05 -1.52 -2.53
N PRO A 69 -3.66 -2.71 -2.76
CA PRO A 69 -4.39 -3.40 -1.71
C PRO A 69 -3.50 -3.72 -0.50
N LEU A 70 -2.24 -4.06 -0.76
CA LEU A 70 -1.25 -4.32 0.28
C LEU A 70 -0.96 -3.07 1.13
N ARG A 71 -0.71 -1.91 0.52
CA ARG A 71 -0.44 -0.68 1.29
C ARG A 71 -1.65 -0.15 2.03
N VAL A 72 -2.84 -0.25 1.42
CA VAL A 72 -4.11 0.09 2.08
C VAL A 72 -4.31 -0.79 3.30
N TYR A 73 -4.12 -2.11 3.18
CA TYR A 73 -4.25 -3.04 4.31
C TYR A 73 -3.24 -2.73 5.43
N ILE A 74 -1.96 -2.56 5.09
CA ILE A 74 -0.89 -2.24 6.05
C ILE A 74 -1.22 -0.95 6.82
N SER A 75 -1.62 0.11 6.12
CA SER A 75 -1.94 1.40 6.75
C SER A 75 -3.21 1.32 7.60
N LYS A 76 -4.31 0.77 7.04
CA LYS A 76 -5.64 0.83 7.65
C LYS A 76 -5.93 -0.23 8.69
N LYS A 77 -5.30 -1.41 8.58
CA LYS A 77 -5.56 -2.56 9.47
C LYS A 77 -4.42 -2.81 10.44
N LEU A 78 -3.18 -2.49 10.06
CA LEU A 78 -2.01 -2.70 10.92
C LEU A 78 -1.48 -1.40 11.55
N GLY A 79 -1.96 -0.23 11.11
CA GLY A 79 -1.52 1.07 11.63
C GLY A 79 -0.05 1.37 11.32
N ARG A 80 0.44 0.90 10.18
CA ARG A 80 1.85 1.02 9.73
C ARG A 80 2.01 1.92 8.50
#